data_AF-A0A6U3Q9S3-F1
#
_entry.id   AF-A0A6U3Q9S3-F1
#
_cell.length_a   1.000
_cell.length_b   1.000
_cell.length_c   1.000
_cell.angle_alpha   90.00
_cell.angle_beta   90.00
_cell.angle_gamma   90.00
#
_symmetry.space_group_name_H-M   'P 1'
#
loop_
_entity.id
_entity.type
_entity.pdbx_description
1 polymer ?
#
loop_
_entity_poly.entity_id
_entity_poly.type
_entity_poly.pdbx_seq_one_letter_code
_entity_poly.pdbx_strand_id
1 'polypeptide(L)'
;MPHNIIYIQPRNDFIRHGSSLTAFVELAELHNYVLVETTMFNAFFVDEILYQTYLKEEVPDNTIESLHEITMGTHLYQLYDGTIKLSGCKKMLWHRLPIDEEDVQVLPPEKRDFPFAPTSSDFTHTVSNGGTVSSSSGVAAVTSIDPKVEELEKKMRELAVDMRPYCSTQSQNETKGEIDNQELKNKCAAELYEQLQTNGFAYIKGTGIAPYLCKDALQATNLFLNDADESVRRSCLTKDRARRGYSPMCTENFASLIGDDGPNDLVRKFRVGPVINKDQKKIEAEKEKGLDEEVTEIEKKLSCLLRPNVWPTKDVWDEDSVAYFRTSIEAFYKESCRVSRGVVHAMCDGLLQANNENTDNIDLLRSSIDALLKSLMMSNNNEETDQIISSRDTSDTSILTLLGYQKGSRHRQHGKQIRPLVAPHTDVGVVTLLLFDQGDSAKLQRIDREAENQWIDVALPRIQNECDPVFVINIGDCLSELSHGMLPSTIHRVIPKIIHGGGKKGKKKKNMTDLTTTAITPRNCLALFVGLEPTQMLTLPSSSPTIEGAERITYEEWRKRRIAQAAKVLREKSNEKEEIKA
;
A
#
# COMPACT_ATOMS: atom_id res chain seq x y z
N MET A 1 5.50 8.59 -27.69
CA MET A 1 5.90 7.24 -28.16
C MET A 1 6.58 6.50 -27.01
N PRO A 2 6.49 5.15 -26.93
CA PRO A 2 7.20 4.37 -25.92
C PRO A 2 8.73 4.52 -25.98
N HIS A 3 9.41 4.51 -24.83
CA HIS A 3 10.88 4.72 -24.77
C HIS A 3 11.68 3.59 -25.44
N ASN A 4 11.11 2.38 -25.51
CA ASN A 4 11.74 1.20 -26.11
C ASN A 4 11.59 1.15 -27.65
N ILE A 5 11.02 2.18 -28.27
CA ILE A 5 10.82 2.25 -29.72
C ILE A 5 11.61 3.45 -30.24
N ILE A 6 12.56 3.18 -31.14
CA ILE A 6 13.24 4.20 -31.93
C ILE A 6 12.47 4.37 -33.23
N TYR A 7 11.87 5.55 -33.42
CA TYR A 7 11.18 5.94 -34.64
C TYR A 7 11.65 7.32 -35.08
N ILE A 8 12.08 7.43 -36.33
CA ILE A 8 12.52 8.69 -36.93
C ILE A 8 11.62 8.96 -38.12
N GLN A 9 10.91 10.09 -38.11
CA GLN A 9 10.10 10.46 -39.26
C GLN A 9 10.98 10.66 -40.51
N PRO A 10 10.49 10.36 -41.72
CA PRO A 10 11.24 10.64 -42.94
C PRO A 10 11.57 12.12 -43.07
N ARG A 11 12.72 12.44 -43.69
CA ARG A 11 13.15 13.83 -43.96
C ARG A 11 12.28 14.45 -45.05
N ASN A 12 11.09 14.92 -44.65
CA ASN A 12 10.12 15.56 -45.53
C ASN A 12 9.28 16.55 -44.72
N ASP A 13 9.31 17.82 -45.14
CA ASP A 13 8.64 18.93 -44.45
C ASP A 13 7.10 18.87 -44.52
N PHE A 14 6.53 17.96 -45.30
CA PHE A 14 5.09 17.69 -45.35
C PHE A 14 4.65 16.57 -44.39
N ILE A 15 5.59 15.87 -43.75
CA ILE A 15 5.28 14.77 -42.81
C ILE A 15 5.27 15.31 -41.37
N ARG A 16 4.29 14.85 -40.57
CA ARG A 16 4.03 15.29 -39.19
C ARG A 16 3.82 14.10 -38.24
N HIS A 17 4.65 13.06 -38.36
CA HIS A 17 4.55 11.89 -37.49
C HIS A 17 5.20 12.12 -36.12
N GLY A 18 6.17 13.04 -36.07
CA GLY A 18 7.08 13.17 -34.94
C GLY A 18 8.13 12.04 -34.92
N SER A 19 9.15 12.21 -34.08
CA SER A 19 10.16 11.19 -33.82
C SER A 19 10.09 10.76 -32.35
N SER A 20 10.54 9.55 -32.06
CA SER A 20 10.66 9.06 -30.69
C SER A 20 11.61 9.92 -29.87
N LEU A 21 11.31 10.14 -28.59
CA LEU A 21 12.20 10.85 -27.67
C LEU A 21 13.59 10.22 -27.61
N THR A 22 13.67 8.89 -27.62
CA THR A 22 14.94 8.14 -27.65
C THR A 22 15.83 8.57 -28.82
N ALA A 23 15.26 8.72 -30.01
CA ALA A 23 16.01 9.21 -31.18
C ALA A 23 16.49 10.66 -31.02
N PHE A 24 15.72 11.52 -30.34
CA PHE A 24 16.15 12.89 -30.06
C PHE A 24 17.27 12.93 -29.01
N VAL A 25 17.22 12.07 -28.00
CA VAL A 25 18.29 11.96 -27.00
C VAL A 25 19.58 11.47 -27.64
N GLU A 26 19.52 10.40 -28.45
CA GLU A 26 20.69 9.93 -29.19
C GLU A 26 21.28 11.02 -30.11
N LEU A 27 20.43 11.81 -30.77
CA LEU A 27 20.88 12.94 -31.59
C LEU A 27 21.49 14.07 -30.74
N ALA A 28 20.88 14.39 -29.60
CA ALA A 28 21.36 15.44 -28.69
C ALA A 28 22.73 15.09 -28.11
N GLU A 29 22.94 13.84 -27.69
CA GLU A 29 24.21 13.33 -27.17
C GLU A 29 25.33 13.47 -28.21
N LEU A 30 25.05 13.18 -29.49
CA LEU A 30 26.02 13.39 -30.58
C LEU A 30 26.46 14.85 -30.75
N HIS A 31 25.66 15.80 -30.26
CA HIS A 31 25.91 17.23 -30.32
C HIS A 31 26.28 17.85 -28.97
N ASN A 32 26.58 17.04 -27.94
CA ASN A 32 26.89 17.47 -26.57
C ASN A 32 25.73 18.22 -25.87
N TYR A 33 24.51 17.78 -26.11
CA TYR A 33 23.33 18.24 -25.39
C TYR A 33 22.75 17.11 -24.53
N VAL A 34 22.20 17.49 -23.38
CA VAL A 34 21.50 16.58 -22.47
C VAL A 34 20.04 16.96 -22.31
N LEU A 35 19.20 15.95 -22.14
CA LEU A 35 17.80 16.14 -21.77
C LEU A 35 17.73 16.74 -20.36
N VAL A 36 16.87 17.72 -20.13
CA VAL A 36 16.69 18.31 -18.78
C VAL A 36 15.24 18.32 -18.33
N GLU A 37 14.29 18.31 -19.26
CA GLU A 37 12.86 18.31 -18.94
C GLU A 37 12.06 17.78 -20.13
N THR A 38 10.90 17.17 -19.85
CA THR A 38 9.90 16.89 -20.88
C THR A 38 8.53 17.41 -20.51
N THR A 39 7.78 17.77 -21.53
CA THR A 39 6.34 18.02 -21.44
C THR A 39 5.61 16.94 -22.20
N MET A 40 4.28 17.03 -22.25
CA MET A 40 3.46 16.09 -23.01
C MET A 40 3.85 16.01 -24.50
N PHE A 41 4.41 17.08 -25.09
CA PHE A 41 4.71 17.16 -26.52
C PHE A 41 6.13 17.59 -26.86
N ASN A 42 6.88 18.19 -25.92
CA ASN A 42 8.21 18.74 -26.17
C ASN A 42 9.23 18.13 -25.22
N ALA A 43 10.48 18.06 -25.68
CA ALA A 43 11.64 17.73 -24.87
C ALA A 43 12.62 18.90 -24.91
N PHE A 44 13.19 19.24 -23.75
CA PHE A 44 14.13 20.34 -23.60
C PHE A 44 15.54 19.80 -23.42
N PHE A 45 16.44 20.30 -24.25
CA PHE A 45 17.83 19.91 -24.28
C PHE A 45 18.71 21.12 -23.97
N VAL A 46 19.74 20.92 -23.17
CA VAL A 46 20.69 21.96 -22.78
C VAL A 46 22.11 21.48 -23.07
N ASP A 47 22.98 22.40 -23.45
CA ASP A 47 24.40 22.11 -23.64
C ASP A 47 25.00 21.49 -22.38
N GLU A 48 25.79 20.42 -22.53
CA GLU A 48 26.38 19.66 -21.43
C GLU A 48 27.11 20.56 -20.42
N ILE A 49 27.84 21.58 -20.88
CA ILE A 49 28.61 22.46 -20.00
C ILE A 49 27.66 23.29 -19.13
N LEU A 50 26.59 23.82 -19.72
CA LEU A 50 25.57 24.59 -19.00
C LEU A 50 24.81 23.72 -18.01
N TYR A 51 24.49 22.48 -18.39
CA TYR A 51 23.85 21.52 -17.49
C TYR A 51 24.72 21.23 -16.27
N GLN A 52 25.99 20.87 -16.47
CA GLN A 52 26.92 20.57 -15.38
C GLN A 52 27.13 21.78 -14.46
N THR A 53 27.12 22.99 -15.00
CA THR A 53 27.39 24.21 -14.24
C THR A 53 26.18 24.71 -13.44
N TYR A 54 24.96 24.58 -13.97
CA TYR A 54 23.79 25.27 -13.41
C TYR A 54 22.59 24.39 -13.09
N LEU A 55 22.46 23.20 -13.69
CA LEU A 55 21.22 22.41 -13.62
C LEU A 55 21.39 21.03 -12.99
N LYS A 56 22.62 20.56 -12.79
CA LYS A 56 22.89 19.22 -12.25
C LYS A 56 22.32 18.99 -10.85
N GLU A 57 22.31 20.03 -10.01
CA GLU A 57 21.76 19.93 -8.64
C GLU A 57 20.23 19.84 -8.66
N GLU A 58 19.57 20.60 -9.54
CA GLU A 58 18.11 20.63 -9.67
C GLU A 58 17.55 19.41 -10.44
N VAL A 59 18.31 18.91 -11.43
CA VAL A 59 17.95 17.76 -12.26
C VAL A 59 19.05 16.68 -12.16
N PRO A 60 19.14 15.96 -11.02
CA PRO A 60 20.22 15.00 -10.79
C PRO A 60 20.09 13.71 -11.59
N ASP A 61 18.87 13.32 -11.98
CA ASP A 61 18.60 12.18 -12.87
C ASP A 61 17.92 12.67 -14.15
N ASN A 62 18.72 12.80 -15.20
CA ASN A 62 18.32 13.31 -16.51
C ASN A 62 17.96 12.20 -17.52
N THR A 63 17.75 10.97 -17.04
CA THR A 63 17.35 9.85 -17.91
C THR A 63 15.95 10.03 -18.48
N ILE A 64 15.71 9.47 -19.67
CA ILE A 64 14.38 9.50 -20.31
C ILE A 64 13.32 8.92 -19.39
N GLU A 65 13.62 7.85 -18.64
CA GLU A 65 12.65 7.22 -17.75
C GLU A 65 12.34 8.05 -16.49
N SER A 66 13.28 8.90 -16.06
CA SER A 66 13.07 9.85 -14.98
C SER A 66 12.20 11.03 -15.43
N LEU A 67 12.51 11.58 -16.61
CA LEU A 67 11.95 12.84 -17.08
C LEU A 67 10.67 12.70 -17.92
N HIS A 68 10.42 11.55 -18.56
CA HIS A 68 9.31 11.37 -19.50
C HIS A 68 8.39 10.21 -19.13
N GLU A 69 7.12 10.52 -18.86
CA GLU A 69 6.07 9.53 -18.63
C GLU A 69 5.23 9.31 -19.91
N ILE A 70 5.03 8.04 -20.30
CA ILE A 70 4.23 7.68 -21.47
C ILE A 70 2.74 7.71 -21.10
N THR A 71 2.13 8.89 -21.17
CA THR A 71 0.72 9.12 -20.78
C THR A 71 -0.29 8.73 -21.87
N MET A 72 0.15 8.61 -23.12
CA MET A 72 -0.71 8.46 -24.30
C MET A 72 -0.42 7.19 -25.12
N GLY A 73 0.18 6.17 -24.49
CA GLY A 73 0.51 4.91 -25.17
C GLY A 73 -0.70 4.01 -25.39
N THR A 74 -0.82 3.42 -26.58
CA THR A 74 -1.72 2.31 -26.88
C THR A 74 -0.92 1.02 -26.91
N HIS A 75 -1.25 0.07 -26.04
CA HIS A 75 -0.65 -1.26 -25.99
C HIS A 75 -1.57 -2.27 -26.67
N LEU A 76 -0.98 -3.19 -27.42
CA LEU A 76 -1.67 -4.25 -28.14
C LEU A 76 -1.23 -5.61 -27.60
N TYR A 77 -2.18 -6.47 -27.27
CA TYR A 77 -1.94 -7.83 -26.80
C TYR A 77 -2.93 -8.82 -27.43
N GLN A 78 -2.58 -10.10 -27.44
CA GLN A 78 -3.36 -11.14 -28.10
C GLN A 78 -3.87 -12.17 -27.09
N LEU A 79 -5.13 -12.56 -27.24
CA LEU A 79 -5.80 -13.64 -26.50
C LEU A 79 -5.57 -14.99 -27.19
N TYR A 80 -5.83 -16.09 -26.48
CA TYR A 80 -5.58 -17.44 -26.99
C TYR A 80 -6.42 -17.81 -28.22
N ASP A 81 -7.61 -17.27 -28.32
CA ASP A 81 -8.51 -17.39 -29.48
C ASP A 81 -8.04 -16.56 -30.69
N GLY A 82 -6.94 -15.82 -30.56
CA GLY A 82 -6.40 -14.95 -31.60
C GLY A 82 -6.97 -13.53 -31.61
N THR A 83 -7.90 -13.20 -30.69
CA THR A 83 -8.45 -11.85 -30.53
C THR A 83 -7.35 -10.87 -30.12
N ILE A 84 -7.27 -9.72 -30.80
CA ILE A 84 -6.38 -8.63 -30.45
C ILE A 84 -7.10 -7.68 -29.48
N LYS A 85 -6.44 -7.27 -28.40
CA LYS A 85 -7.00 -6.33 -27.43
C LYS A 85 -6.10 -5.13 -27.26
N LEU A 86 -6.74 -3.99 -27.00
CA LEU A 86 -6.07 -2.71 -26.76
C LEU A 86 -6.11 -2.37 -25.27
N SER A 87 -5.04 -1.75 -24.77
CA SER A 87 -4.95 -1.21 -23.41
C SER A 87 -4.23 0.13 -23.42
N GLY A 88 -4.55 1.01 -22.47
CA GLY A 88 -4.10 2.41 -22.45
C GLY A 88 -4.98 3.30 -23.34
N CYS A 89 -4.36 4.17 -24.14
CA CYS A 89 -5.11 5.13 -24.96
C CYS A 89 -5.88 4.44 -26.10
N LYS A 90 -7.22 4.38 -26.01
CA LYS A 90 -8.09 3.82 -27.05
C LYS A 90 -8.73 4.88 -27.96
N LYS A 91 -8.04 6.01 -28.17
CA LYS A 91 -8.54 7.13 -28.99
C LYS A 91 -7.45 7.62 -29.94
N MET A 92 -7.84 7.92 -31.18
CA MET A 92 -7.05 8.66 -32.15
C MET A 92 -6.98 10.13 -31.74
N LEU A 93 -5.99 10.49 -30.92
CA LEU A 93 -5.88 11.78 -30.22
C LEU A 93 -6.11 13.01 -31.09
N TRP A 94 -5.48 13.06 -32.27
CA TRP A 94 -5.53 14.21 -33.17
C TRP A 94 -6.84 14.33 -33.97
N HIS A 95 -7.62 13.25 -34.04
CA HIS A 95 -8.90 13.20 -34.73
C HIS A 95 -10.10 13.07 -33.77
N ARG A 96 -9.83 12.85 -32.48
CA ARG A 96 -10.82 12.67 -31.41
C ARG A 96 -11.80 11.52 -31.67
N LEU A 97 -11.36 10.50 -32.41
CA LEU A 97 -12.15 9.30 -32.70
C LEU A 97 -11.73 8.15 -31.77
N PRO A 98 -12.66 7.35 -31.24
CA PRO A 98 -12.29 6.10 -30.56
C PRO A 98 -11.67 5.10 -31.55
N ILE A 99 -10.83 4.22 -31.05
CA ILE A 99 -10.33 3.07 -31.80
C ILE A 99 -11.31 1.92 -31.53
N ASP A 100 -12.05 1.49 -32.55
CA ASP A 100 -12.84 0.27 -32.45
C ASP A 100 -11.89 -0.94 -32.46
N GLU A 101 -12.01 -1.81 -31.46
CA GLU A 101 -11.16 -2.99 -31.38
C GLU A 101 -11.45 -3.98 -32.51
N GLU A 102 -12.68 -4.00 -33.05
CA GLU A 102 -13.05 -4.90 -34.14
C GLU A 102 -12.35 -4.53 -35.46
N ASP A 103 -12.08 -3.25 -35.70
CA ASP A 103 -11.34 -2.77 -36.88
C ASP A 103 -9.86 -3.20 -36.90
N VAL A 104 -9.31 -3.58 -35.73
CA VAL A 104 -7.90 -4.00 -35.58
C VAL A 104 -7.76 -5.52 -35.69
N GLN A 105 -8.87 -6.27 -35.75
CA GLN A 105 -8.83 -7.73 -35.74
C GLN A 105 -8.31 -8.28 -37.06
N VAL A 106 -7.37 -9.21 -36.97
CA VAL A 106 -6.87 -9.94 -38.14
C VAL A 106 -7.79 -11.12 -38.48
N LEU A 107 -8.35 -11.77 -37.45
CA LEU A 107 -9.27 -12.90 -37.63
C LEU A 107 -10.72 -12.41 -37.58
N PRO A 108 -11.58 -12.86 -38.51
CA PRO A 108 -13.00 -12.62 -38.38
C PRO A 108 -13.55 -13.43 -37.19
N PRO A 109 -14.66 -13.00 -36.56
CA PRO A 109 -15.17 -13.60 -35.32
C PRO A 109 -15.32 -15.13 -35.37
N GLU A 110 -15.68 -15.70 -36.53
CA GLU A 110 -15.91 -17.15 -36.69
C GLU A 110 -14.61 -17.98 -36.65
N LYS A 111 -13.45 -17.32 -36.75
CA LYS A 111 -12.12 -17.95 -36.68
C LYS A 111 -11.39 -17.64 -35.38
N ARG A 112 -12.02 -16.92 -34.46
CA ARG A 112 -11.45 -16.61 -33.14
C ARG A 112 -11.73 -17.75 -32.18
N ASP A 113 -11.00 -18.84 -32.34
CA ASP A 113 -11.06 -20.00 -31.45
C ASP A 113 -9.65 -20.46 -31.11
N PHE A 114 -9.48 -21.06 -29.94
CA PHE A 114 -8.17 -21.52 -29.48
C PHE A 114 -7.76 -22.77 -30.28
N PRO A 115 -6.69 -22.71 -31.11
CA PRO A 115 -6.37 -23.81 -32.02
C PRO A 115 -5.97 -25.11 -31.32
N PHE A 116 -5.66 -25.05 -30.02
CA PHE A 116 -5.27 -26.19 -29.19
C PHE A 116 -6.32 -26.53 -28.13
N ALA A 117 -7.58 -26.09 -28.32
CA ALA A 117 -8.67 -26.52 -27.48
C ALA A 117 -8.77 -28.07 -27.54
N PRO A 118 -8.99 -28.75 -26.40
CA PRO A 118 -9.19 -30.20 -26.40
C PRO A 118 -10.37 -30.54 -27.30
N THR A 119 -10.18 -31.51 -28.20
CA THR A 119 -11.27 -32.03 -29.03
C THR A 119 -12.37 -32.58 -28.15
N SER A 120 -13.60 -32.13 -28.38
CA SER A 120 -14.81 -32.50 -27.64
C SER A 120 -15.16 -34.00 -27.67
N SER A 121 -14.32 -34.85 -28.28
CA SER A 121 -14.41 -36.31 -28.24
C SER A 121 -13.96 -36.95 -26.92
N ASP A 122 -13.28 -36.22 -26.03
CA ASP A 122 -12.76 -36.80 -24.77
C ASP A 122 -13.76 -36.73 -23.58
N PHE A 123 -14.99 -36.26 -23.82
CA PHE A 123 -16.06 -36.24 -22.81
C PHE A 123 -17.25 -37.13 -23.21
N THR A 124 -17.01 -38.43 -23.41
CA THR A 124 -18.10 -39.42 -23.38
C THR A 124 -18.17 -40.10 -22.01
N HIS A 125 -18.73 -39.41 -21.03
CA HIS A 125 -19.36 -40.08 -19.89
C HIS A 125 -20.86 -40.15 -20.12
N THR A 126 -21.31 -41.37 -20.33
CA THR A 126 -22.69 -41.86 -20.34
C THR A 126 -23.55 -41.27 -19.22
N VAL A 127 -24.58 -40.49 -19.56
CA VAL A 127 -25.86 -40.49 -18.81
C VAL A 127 -27.02 -40.32 -19.78
N SER A 128 -27.89 -41.31 -19.78
CA SER A 128 -29.18 -41.38 -20.45
C SER A 128 -30.22 -40.44 -19.83
N ASN A 129 -30.99 -39.77 -20.70
CA ASN A 129 -32.39 -39.33 -20.59
C ASN A 129 -32.93 -38.72 -19.29
N GLY A 130 -33.52 -37.53 -19.44
CA GLY A 130 -34.65 -37.06 -18.61
C GLY A 130 -34.53 -35.58 -18.24
N GLY A 131 -35.21 -34.70 -18.98
CA GLY A 131 -35.13 -33.26 -18.79
C GLY A 131 -35.89 -32.71 -17.59
N THR A 132 -35.44 -31.56 -17.08
CA THR A 132 -36.26 -30.36 -16.86
C THR A 132 -35.33 -29.20 -16.53
N VAL A 133 -35.60 -28.06 -17.14
CA VAL A 133 -34.84 -26.81 -17.01
C VAL A 133 -35.16 -26.18 -15.65
N SER A 134 -34.13 -25.92 -14.84
CA SER A 134 -34.19 -24.88 -13.81
C SER A 134 -32.83 -24.21 -13.66
N SER A 135 -32.89 -22.89 -13.61
CA SER A 135 -31.81 -21.93 -13.51
C SER A 135 -31.07 -22.02 -12.18
N SER A 136 -29.78 -22.27 -12.22
CA SER A 136 -28.85 -21.91 -11.13
C SER A 136 -27.45 -21.69 -11.70
N SER A 137 -27.07 -20.43 -11.86
CA SER A 137 -25.71 -19.96 -12.12
C SER A 137 -24.84 -20.25 -10.88
N GLY A 138 -24.36 -21.48 -10.78
CA GLY A 138 -23.33 -21.89 -9.84
C GLY A 138 -21.98 -21.96 -10.55
N VAL A 139 -21.13 -20.96 -10.34
CA VAL A 139 -19.69 -21.10 -10.64
C VAL A 139 -19.10 -21.94 -9.52
N ALA A 140 -19.06 -23.26 -9.72
CA ALA A 140 -18.32 -24.17 -8.85
C ALA A 140 -16.95 -24.47 -9.48
N ALA A 141 -15.91 -24.12 -8.72
CA ALA A 141 -14.50 -24.16 -9.02
C ALA A 141 -13.91 -25.58 -9.14
N VAL A 142 -12.75 -25.71 -9.79
CA VAL A 142 -11.64 -26.56 -9.31
C VAL A 142 -10.31 -25.97 -9.76
N THR A 143 -9.59 -25.26 -8.89
CA THR A 143 -8.14 -25.09 -8.99
C THR A 143 -7.49 -26.02 -7.97
N SER A 144 -6.86 -27.10 -8.44
CA SER A 144 -6.06 -27.96 -7.58
C SER A 144 -4.83 -27.18 -7.09
N ILE A 145 -4.87 -26.78 -5.83
CA ILE A 145 -3.79 -26.04 -5.16
C ILE A 145 -2.67 -27.03 -4.79
N ASP A 146 -1.41 -26.61 -4.90
CA ASP A 146 -0.27 -27.41 -4.42
C ASP A 146 -0.42 -27.70 -2.90
N PRO A 147 -0.48 -28.97 -2.48
CA PRO A 147 -0.65 -29.36 -1.08
C PRO A 147 0.37 -28.71 -0.12
N LYS A 148 1.58 -28.38 -0.61
CA LYS A 148 2.61 -27.71 0.19
C LYS A 148 2.26 -26.27 0.52
N VAL A 149 1.57 -25.57 -0.39
CA VAL A 149 1.10 -24.21 -0.17
C VAL A 149 0.00 -24.21 0.88
N GLU A 150 -0.91 -25.18 0.81
CA GLU A 150 -2.00 -25.33 1.78
C GLU A 150 -1.49 -25.67 3.20
N GLU A 151 -0.47 -26.54 3.31
CA GLU A 151 0.18 -26.85 4.59
C GLU A 151 0.88 -25.60 5.17
N LEU A 152 1.56 -24.80 4.33
CA LEU A 152 2.19 -23.55 4.76
C LEU A 152 1.14 -22.55 5.25
N GLU A 153 0.06 -22.35 4.49
CA GLU A 153 -1.04 -21.46 4.87
C GLU A 153 -1.68 -21.89 6.20
N LYS A 154 -1.83 -23.19 6.42
CA LYS A 154 -2.33 -23.73 7.69
C LYS A 154 -1.39 -23.38 8.85
N LYS A 155 -0.08 -23.60 8.70
CA LYS A 155 0.92 -23.23 9.73
C LYS A 155 0.88 -21.74 10.05
N MET A 156 0.72 -20.89 9.05
CA MET A 156 0.62 -19.44 9.26
C MET A 156 -0.63 -19.04 10.04
N ARG A 157 -1.76 -19.72 9.82
CA ARG A 157 -2.98 -19.51 10.62
C ARG A 157 -2.85 -20.02 12.05
N GLU A 158 -2.10 -21.10 12.25
CA GLU A 158 -1.80 -21.64 13.59
C GLU A 158 -0.89 -20.70 14.38
N LEU A 159 0.08 -20.06 13.71
CA LEU A 159 0.96 -19.04 14.30
C LEU A 159 0.24 -17.72 14.61
N ALA A 160 -0.90 -17.42 13.98
CA ALA A 160 -1.60 -16.17 14.19
C ALA A 160 -2.31 -16.13 15.55
N VAL A 161 -2.05 -15.09 16.33
CA VAL A 161 -2.67 -14.83 17.64
C VAL A 161 -4.16 -14.52 17.46
N ASP A 162 -4.98 -15.13 18.31
CA ASP A 162 -6.42 -14.99 18.24
C ASP A 162 -6.92 -13.77 19.01
N MET A 163 -7.31 -12.73 18.29
CA MET A 163 -7.70 -11.44 18.86
C MET A 163 -9.18 -11.37 19.28
N ARG A 164 -9.95 -12.46 19.21
CA ARG A 164 -11.37 -12.47 19.60
C ARG A 164 -11.63 -11.88 21.00
N PRO A 165 -10.82 -12.16 22.05
CA PRO A 165 -11.05 -11.59 23.39
C PRO A 165 -11.03 -10.05 23.47
N TYR A 166 -10.34 -9.40 22.53
CA TYR A 166 -10.24 -7.93 22.46
C TYR A 166 -11.06 -7.31 21.33
N CYS A 167 -11.39 -8.08 20.29
CA CYS A 167 -12.06 -7.59 19.09
C CYS A 167 -13.53 -8.02 18.95
N SER A 168 -14.05 -8.91 19.80
CA SER A 168 -15.46 -9.31 19.73
C SER A 168 -16.39 -8.20 20.19
N THR A 169 -17.44 -7.91 19.42
CA THR A 169 -18.57 -7.09 19.87
C THR A 169 -19.41 -7.93 20.84
N GLN A 170 -19.27 -7.68 22.14
CA GLN A 170 -20.05 -8.38 23.14
C GLN A 170 -21.55 -8.11 22.95
N SER A 171 -22.28 -9.15 22.54
CA SER A 171 -23.66 -9.35 22.96
C SER A 171 -23.77 -10.85 23.15
N GLN A 172 -23.64 -11.33 24.39
CA GLN A 172 -24.34 -12.48 24.98
C GLN A 172 -23.84 -12.73 26.43
N ASN A 173 -24.75 -12.46 27.37
CA ASN A 173 -24.94 -13.07 28.69
C ASN A 173 -23.86 -12.92 29.77
N GLU A 174 -24.15 -11.97 30.66
CA GLU A 174 -23.50 -11.67 31.92
C GLU A 174 -23.58 -12.82 32.95
N THR A 175 -22.67 -12.73 33.93
CA THR A 175 -22.66 -13.35 35.28
C THR A 175 -21.99 -14.72 35.52
N LYS A 176 -21.53 -15.45 34.49
CA LYS A 176 -20.64 -16.64 34.71
C LYS A 176 -19.33 -16.64 33.92
N GLY A 177 -19.14 -15.67 33.02
CA GLY A 177 -18.05 -15.63 32.05
C GLY A 177 -16.96 -14.57 32.27
N GLU A 178 -16.98 -13.79 33.35
CA GLU A 178 -15.98 -12.72 33.56
C GLU A 178 -14.57 -13.23 33.85
N ILE A 179 -14.43 -14.25 34.70
CA ILE A 179 -13.11 -14.82 35.04
C ILE A 179 -12.49 -15.53 33.82
N ASP A 180 -13.30 -16.32 33.10
CA ASP A 180 -12.88 -17.02 31.86
C ASP A 180 -12.51 -16.02 30.76
N ASN A 181 -13.28 -14.93 30.61
CA ASN A 181 -12.97 -13.88 29.65
C ASN A 181 -11.66 -13.12 29.99
N GLN A 182 -11.38 -12.88 31.29
CA GLN A 182 -10.14 -12.24 31.69
C GLN A 182 -8.92 -13.17 31.49
N GLU A 183 -9.06 -14.47 31.77
CA GLU A 183 -8.00 -15.45 31.51
C GLU A 183 -7.69 -15.55 30.01
N LEU A 184 -8.72 -15.58 29.15
CA LEU A 184 -8.57 -15.55 27.70
C LEU A 184 -7.90 -14.27 27.19
N LYS A 185 -8.25 -13.10 27.76
CA LYS A 185 -7.58 -11.83 27.46
C LYS A 185 -6.11 -11.87 27.86
N ASN A 186 -5.80 -12.33 29.08
CA ASN A 186 -4.42 -12.42 29.56
C ASN A 186 -3.58 -13.32 28.66
N LYS A 187 -4.11 -14.50 28.28
CA LYS A 187 -3.44 -15.40 27.36
C LYS A 187 -3.20 -14.77 25.98
N CYS A 188 -4.22 -14.14 25.40
CA CYS A 188 -4.11 -13.44 24.13
C CYS A 188 -3.05 -12.33 24.18
N ALA A 189 -3.02 -11.53 25.26
CA ALA A 189 -2.08 -10.45 25.45
C ALA A 189 -0.64 -10.96 25.60
N ALA A 190 -0.44 -12.04 26.35
CA ALA A 190 0.87 -12.68 26.53
C ALA A 190 1.42 -13.26 25.22
N GLU A 191 0.60 -14.00 24.45
CA GLU A 191 0.98 -14.55 23.14
C GLU A 191 1.34 -13.45 22.13
N LEU A 192 0.55 -12.36 22.12
CA LEU A 192 0.83 -11.22 21.25
C LEU A 192 2.14 -10.52 21.64
N TYR A 193 2.35 -10.28 22.94
CA TYR A 193 3.57 -9.68 23.46
C TYR A 193 4.81 -10.52 23.09
N GLU A 194 4.74 -11.84 23.27
CA GLU A 194 5.85 -12.76 22.95
C GLU A 194 6.28 -12.65 21.48
N GLN A 195 5.34 -12.64 20.53
CA GLN A 195 5.67 -12.50 19.10
C GLN A 195 6.29 -11.13 18.78
N LEU A 196 5.77 -10.07 19.40
CA LEU A 196 6.20 -8.71 19.12
C LEU A 196 7.55 -8.37 19.78
N GLN A 197 7.85 -8.90 20.96
CA GLN A 197 9.06 -8.56 21.72
C GLN A 197 10.33 -8.91 20.95
N THR A 198 10.35 -10.04 20.23
CA THR A 198 11.53 -10.47 19.48
C THR A 198 11.78 -9.60 18.25
N ASN A 199 10.76 -9.47 17.40
CA ASN A 199 10.92 -9.00 16.02
C ASN A 199 10.01 -7.82 15.64
N GLY A 200 9.18 -7.32 16.56
CA GLY A 200 8.27 -6.21 16.31
C GLY A 200 7.16 -6.51 15.30
N PHE A 201 6.96 -7.79 14.94
CA PHE A 201 6.00 -8.27 13.96
C PHE A 201 5.22 -9.45 14.53
N ALA A 202 3.90 -9.47 14.33
CA ALA A 202 3.04 -10.58 14.71
C ALA A 202 1.98 -10.84 13.63
N TYR A 203 1.45 -12.06 13.62
CA TYR A 203 0.26 -12.40 12.84
C TYR A 203 -0.95 -12.44 13.75
N ILE A 204 -2.07 -11.88 13.31
CA ILE A 204 -3.32 -11.90 14.08
C ILE A 204 -4.49 -12.44 13.25
N LYS A 205 -5.43 -13.10 13.92
CA LYS A 205 -6.71 -13.57 13.37
C LYS A 205 -7.84 -13.30 14.36
N GLY A 206 -9.08 -13.65 14.03
CA GLY A 206 -10.21 -13.49 14.96
C GLY A 206 -10.58 -12.01 15.20
N THR A 207 -10.28 -11.14 14.24
CA THR A 207 -10.47 -9.69 14.35
C THR A 207 -11.94 -9.25 14.21
N GLY A 208 -12.80 -10.15 13.71
CA GLY A 208 -14.19 -9.86 13.38
C GLY A 208 -14.38 -9.06 12.08
N ILE A 209 -13.31 -8.75 11.33
CA ILE A 209 -13.45 -8.18 9.98
C ILE A 209 -13.89 -9.30 9.05
N ALA A 210 -15.03 -9.10 8.39
CA ALA A 210 -15.57 -10.11 7.49
C ALA A 210 -14.65 -10.34 6.28
N PRO A 211 -14.44 -11.60 5.83
CA PRO A 211 -13.59 -11.90 4.68
C PRO A 211 -13.95 -11.16 3.40
N TYR A 212 -15.25 -10.90 3.16
CA TYR A 212 -15.70 -10.18 1.97
C TYR A 212 -15.25 -8.72 1.99
N LEU A 213 -15.27 -8.03 3.15
CA LEU A 213 -14.77 -6.65 3.28
C LEU A 213 -13.29 -6.54 2.91
N CYS A 214 -12.50 -7.51 3.35
CA CYS A 214 -11.07 -7.60 3.01
C CYS A 214 -10.86 -7.78 1.50
N LYS A 215 -11.65 -8.68 0.87
CA LYS A 215 -11.60 -8.93 -0.57
C LYS A 215 -12.04 -7.72 -1.37
N ASP A 216 -13.15 -7.11 -0.99
CA ASP A 216 -13.71 -5.93 -1.65
C ASP A 216 -12.75 -4.74 -1.58
N ALA A 217 -12.14 -4.49 -0.41
CA ALA A 217 -11.16 -3.42 -0.28
C ALA A 217 -9.90 -3.66 -1.13
N LEU A 218 -9.38 -4.90 -1.18
CA LEU A 218 -8.25 -5.25 -2.05
C LEU A 218 -8.61 -5.16 -3.54
N GLN A 219 -9.82 -5.58 -3.92
CA GLN A 219 -10.31 -5.47 -5.29
C GLN A 219 -10.51 -4.01 -5.71
N ALA A 220 -11.16 -3.20 -4.87
CA ALA A 220 -11.30 -1.76 -5.04
C ALA A 220 -9.93 -1.07 -5.18
N THR A 221 -8.94 -1.50 -4.39
CA THR A 221 -7.55 -1.03 -4.51
C THR A 221 -6.98 -1.36 -5.88
N ASN A 222 -7.15 -2.60 -6.35
CA ASN A 222 -6.65 -3.03 -7.65
C ASN A 222 -7.28 -2.21 -8.78
N LEU A 223 -8.61 -2.09 -8.76
CA LEU A 223 -9.36 -1.34 -9.76
C LEU A 223 -8.87 0.11 -9.84
N PHE A 224 -8.69 0.78 -8.70
CA PHE A 224 -8.25 2.17 -8.69
C PHE A 224 -6.75 2.34 -8.99
N LEU A 225 -5.86 1.59 -8.35
CA LEU A 225 -4.42 1.82 -8.45
C LEU A 225 -3.78 1.17 -9.68
N ASN A 226 -4.34 0.10 -10.21
CA ASN A 226 -3.78 -0.63 -11.35
C ASN A 226 -4.58 -0.46 -12.63
N ASP A 227 -5.91 -0.56 -12.56
CA ASP A 227 -6.76 -0.65 -13.77
C ASP A 227 -7.28 0.71 -14.25
N ALA A 228 -7.63 1.62 -13.32
CA ALA A 228 -8.19 2.92 -13.65
C ALA A 228 -7.19 3.82 -14.40
N ASP A 229 -7.71 4.64 -15.30
CA ASP A 229 -6.92 5.59 -16.06
C ASP A 229 -6.16 6.57 -15.15
N GLU A 230 -5.00 7.04 -15.59
CA GLU A 230 -4.19 7.98 -14.81
C GLU A 230 -4.95 9.29 -14.54
N SER A 231 -5.87 9.71 -15.43
CA SER A 231 -6.73 10.88 -15.20
C SER A 231 -7.62 10.72 -13.96
N VAL A 232 -8.17 9.52 -13.73
CA VAL A 232 -8.96 9.18 -12.54
C VAL A 232 -8.11 9.28 -11.29
N ARG A 233 -6.92 8.70 -11.31
CA ARG A 233 -6.02 8.73 -10.15
C ARG A 233 -5.53 10.15 -9.86
N ARG A 234 -5.18 10.91 -10.90
CA ARG A 234 -4.71 12.29 -10.77
C ARG A 234 -5.80 13.27 -10.35
N SER A 235 -7.08 12.97 -10.55
CA SER A 235 -8.17 13.80 -9.99
C SER A 235 -8.17 13.80 -8.46
N CYS A 236 -7.47 12.84 -7.83
CA CYS A 236 -7.36 12.71 -6.39
C CYS A 236 -6.05 13.28 -5.82
N LEU A 237 -5.27 14.03 -6.61
CA LEU A 237 -4.04 14.67 -6.14
C LEU A 237 -4.35 15.79 -5.14
N THR A 238 -3.57 15.84 -4.07
CA THR A 238 -3.64 16.93 -3.08
C THR A 238 -2.31 17.69 -3.03
N LYS A 239 -2.33 18.91 -2.45
CA LYS A 239 -1.08 19.64 -2.15
C LYS A 239 -0.23 18.91 -1.11
N ASP A 240 -0.88 18.13 -0.23
CA ASP A 240 -0.26 17.35 0.84
C ASP A 240 -0.48 15.85 0.60
N ARG A 241 0.16 15.36 -0.46
CA ARG A 241 0.03 13.97 -0.95
C ARG A 241 0.41 12.93 0.11
N ALA A 242 1.26 13.32 1.06
CA ALA A 242 1.71 12.48 2.15
C ALA A 242 0.58 12.11 3.14
N ARG A 243 -0.54 12.83 3.15
CA ARG A 243 -1.61 12.65 4.15
C ARG A 243 -2.97 12.22 3.56
N ARG A 244 -3.34 12.68 2.35
CA ARG A 244 -4.65 12.37 1.72
C ARG A 244 -4.55 12.26 0.21
N GLY A 245 -5.39 11.41 -0.37
CA GLY A 245 -5.54 11.28 -1.82
C GLY A 245 -4.44 10.43 -2.46
N TYR A 246 -4.23 10.62 -3.76
CA TYR A 246 -3.32 9.80 -4.57
C TYR A 246 -1.88 10.34 -4.57
N SER A 247 -0.91 9.44 -4.45
CA SER A 247 0.52 9.67 -4.73
C SER A 247 0.98 8.75 -5.87
N PRO A 248 1.45 9.31 -7.00
CA PRO A 248 2.06 8.54 -8.08
C PRO A 248 3.32 7.78 -7.64
N MET A 249 3.81 6.88 -8.51
CA MET A 249 5.13 6.26 -8.31
C MET A 249 6.23 7.33 -8.37
N CYS A 250 7.37 7.06 -7.74
CA CYS A 250 8.54 7.93 -7.76
C CYS A 250 8.32 9.34 -7.16
N THR A 251 7.28 9.58 -6.36
CA THR A 251 7.05 10.90 -5.74
C THR A 251 7.46 10.99 -4.27
N GLU A 252 7.68 9.86 -3.60
CA GLU A 252 7.99 9.80 -2.18
C GLU A 252 9.13 8.82 -1.92
N ASN A 253 9.89 9.06 -0.85
CA ASN A 253 11.01 8.25 -0.43
C ASN A 253 10.84 7.86 1.05
N PHE A 254 10.51 6.60 1.32
CA PHE A 254 10.43 6.10 2.70
C PHE A 254 11.80 5.97 3.39
N ALA A 255 12.92 5.90 2.66
CA ALA A 255 14.26 5.84 3.25
C ALA A 255 14.56 7.09 4.10
N SER A 256 13.96 8.24 3.75
CA SER A 256 14.14 9.47 4.52
C SER A 256 13.59 9.36 5.95
N LEU A 257 12.68 8.43 6.24
CA LEU A 257 12.13 8.22 7.59
C LEU A 257 13.17 7.68 8.57
N ILE A 258 14.18 6.95 8.07
CA ILE A 258 15.32 6.48 8.87
C ILE A 258 16.57 7.35 8.65
N GLY A 259 16.40 8.52 8.02
CA GLY A 259 17.51 9.42 7.69
C GLY A 259 18.48 8.83 6.68
N ASP A 260 17.97 8.08 5.69
CA ASP A 260 18.78 7.55 4.60
C ASP A 260 18.43 8.22 3.26
N ASP A 261 19.47 8.42 2.43
CA ASP A 261 19.36 9.06 1.11
C ASP A 261 19.25 7.97 0.04
N GLY A 262 18.03 7.77 -0.44
CA GLY A 262 17.66 6.68 -1.35
C GLY A 262 16.74 7.18 -2.46
N PRO A 263 16.63 6.44 -3.57
CA PRO A 263 15.78 6.86 -4.66
C PRO A 263 14.30 6.66 -4.29
N ASN A 264 13.41 7.46 -4.90
CA ASN A 264 11.97 7.38 -4.62
C ASN A 264 11.39 5.96 -4.85
N ASP A 265 10.35 5.64 -4.09
CA ASP A 265 9.71 4.33 -4.06
C ASP A 265 8.91 4.08 -5.34
N LEU A 266 8.93 2.82 -5.79
CA LEU A 266 8.22 2.31 -6.96
C LEU A 266 6.87 1.71 -6.55
N VAL A 267 6.01 2.53 -5.98
CA VAL A 267 4.68 2.14 -5.51
C VAL A 267 3.68 3.27 -5.69
N ARG A 268 2.47 2.96 -6.12
CA ARG A 268 1.36 3.92 -6.13
C ARG A 268 0.66 3.88 -4.77
N LYS A 269 0.26 5.03 -4.26
CA LYS A 269 -0.37 5.13 -2.94
C LYS A 269 -1.69 5.89 -3.05
N PHE A 270 -2.69 5.49 -2.27
CA PHE A 270 -3.86 6.32 -1.98
C PHE A 270 -4.07 6.36 -0.47
N ARG A 271 -4.42 7.52 0.08
CA ARG A 271 -4.51 7.72 1.53
C ARG A 271 -5.87 8.24 1.95
N VAL A 272 -6.45 7.55 2.92
CA VAL A 272 -7.73 7.85 3.56
C VAL A 272 -7.51 7.98 5.06
N GLY A 273 -8.08 9.00 5.67
CA GLY A 273 -8.10 9.15 7.13
C GLY A 273 -9.51 9.36 7.67
N PRO A 274 -9.65 9.80 8.93
CA PRO A 274 -10.94 9.97 9.59
C PRO A 274 -11.84 10.94 8.84
N VAL A 275 -13.13 10.62 8.78
CA VAL A 275 -14.18 11.48 8.21
C VAL A 275 -14.71 12.38 9.32
N ILE A 276 -14.51 13.69 9.20
CA ILE A 276 -14.97 14.67 10.18
C ILE A 276 -16.38 15.09 9.78
N ASN A 277 -17.40 14.40 10.31
CA ASN A 277 -18.77 14.49 9.78
C ASN A 277 -19.40 15.89 9.86
N LYS A 278 -18.98 16.74 10.81
CA LYS A 278 -19.56 18.09 10.98
C LYS A 278 -18.92 19.12 10.06
N ASP A 279 -17.60 19.12 9.94
CA ASP A 279 -16.88 20.10 9.12
C ASP A 279 -16.86 19.67 7.65
N GLN A 280 -16.81 18.37 7.35
CA GLN A 280 -16.86 17.86 5.97
C GLN A 280 -18.20 18.19 5.30
N LYS A 281 -19.34 17.93 5.96
CA LYS A 281 -20.67 18.27 5.41
C LYS A 281 -20.84 19.77 5.22
N LYS A 282 -20.24 20.57 6.11
CA LYS A 282 -20.24 22.03 5.98
C LYS A 282 -19.33 22.48 4.83
N ILE A 283 -18.13 21.92 4.70
CA ILE A 283 -17.19 22.19 3.60
C ILE A 283 -17.79 21.75 2.26
N GLU A 284 -18.41 20.58 2.18
CA GLU A 284 -19.07 20.08 0.97
C GLU A 284 -20.27 20.95 0.60
N ALA A 285 -21.12 21.33 1.58
CA ALA A 285 -22.24 22.24 1.35
C ALA A 285 -21.80 23.67 0.96
N GLU A 286 -20.70 24.19 1.50
CA GLU A 286 -20.17 25.51 1.12
C GLU A 286 -19.42 25.47 -0.23
N LYS A 287 -18.76 24.34 -0.57
CA LYS A 287 -18.18 24.12 -1.92
C LYS A 287 -19.27 24.03 -2.98
N GLU A 288 -20.38 23.36 -2.71
CA GLU A 288 -21.54 23.33 -3.62
C GLU A 288 -22.16 24.71 -3.84
N LYS A 289 -22.02 25.64 -2.88
CA LYS A 289 -22.46 27.03 -2.99
C LYS A 289 -21.41 27.97 -3.62
N GLY A 290 -20.21 27.48 -3.96
CA GLY A 290 -19.13 28.29 -4.54
C GLY A 290 -18.45 29.27 -3.58
N LEU A 291 -18.50 29.01 -2.26
CA LEU A 291 -17.93 29.87 -1.21
C LEU A 291 -16.51 29.42 -0.82
N ASP A 292 -15.56 29.54 -1.76
CA ASP A 292 -14.18 29.04 -1.60
C ASP A 292 -13.39 29.74 -0.46
N GLU A 293 -13.74 30.98 -0.11
CA GLU A 293 -13.07 31.75 0.96
C GLU A 293 -13.40 31.22 2.37
N GLU A 294 -14.67 30.86 2.63
CA GLU A 294 -15.10 30.33 3.94
C GLU A 294 -14.56 28.90 4.17
N VAL A 295 -14.51 28.09 3.10
CA VAL A 295 -13.87 26.77 3.10
C VAL A 295 -12.40 26.88 3.52
N THR A 296 -11.69 27.89 2.99
CA THR A 296 -10.27 28.11 3.28
C THR A 296 -10.03 28.51 4.74
N GLU A 297 -10.96 29.21 5.39
CA GLU A 297 -10.84 29.59 6.80
C GLU A 297 -11.10 28.42 7.76
N ILE A 298 -12.09 27.57 7.45
CA ILE A 298 -12.37 26.33 8.20
C ILE A 298 -11.16 25.37 8.08
N GLU A 299 -10.63 25.20 6.86
CA GLU A 299 -9.47 24.38 6.59
C GLU A 299 -8.18 24.83 7.32
N LYS A 300 -8.02 26.13 7.60
CA LYS A 300 -6.90 26.68 8.37
C LYS A 300 -7.01 26.41 9.88
N LYS A 301 -8.23 26.18 10.40
CA LYS A 301 -8.47 25.89 11.83
C LYS A 301 -8.31 24.41 12.17
N LEU A 302 -8.46 23.50 11.19
CA LEU A 302 -8.23 22.07 11.41
C LEU A 302 -6.73 21.74 11.51
N SER A 303 -6.37 20.81 12.40
CA SER A 303 -5.02 20.24 12.45
C SER A 303 -4.61 19.74 11.07
N CYS A 304 -3.32 19.88 10.72
CA CYS A 304 -2.80 19.38 9.44
C CYS A 304 -3.01 17.86 9.23
N LEU A 305 -3.30 17.11 10.30
CA LEU A 305 -3.57 15.67 10.29
C LEU A 305 -5.05 15.33 9.96
N LEU A 306 -5.93 16.32 10.03
CA LEU A 306 -7.39 16.19 9.96
C LEU A 306 -7.92 16.86 8.67
N ARG A 307 -7.36 16.50 7.53
CA ARG A 307 -7.79 16.99 6.21
C ARG A 307 -8.92 16.14 5.62
N PRO A 308 -9.83 16.73 4.81
CA PRO A 308 -10.87 16.00 4.12
C PRO A 308 -10.27 14.94 3.18
N ASN A 309 -10.95 13.79 3.05
CA ASN A 309 -10.58 12.77 2.08
C ASN A 309 -10.91 13.27 0.66
N VAL A 310 -10.08 12.91 -0.33
CA VAL A 310 -10.27 13.30 -1.73
C VAL A 310 -10.50 12.05 -2.57
N TRP A 311 -11.74 11.90 -3.04
CA TRP A 311 -12.21 10.75 -3.80
C TRP A 311 -12.34 11.08 -5.30
N PRO A 312 -12.25 10.10 -6.19
CA PRO A 312 -12.57 10.30 -7.61
C PRO A 312 -14.06 10.65 -7.75
N THR A 313 -14.39 11.47 -8.75
CA THR A 313 -15.78 11.87 -9.04
C THR A 313 -16.35 11.07 -10.21
N LYS A 314 -17.68 10.98 -10.25
CA LYS A 314 -18.44 10.31 -11.33
C LYS A 314 -18.25 10.93 -12.72
N ASP A 315 -17.71 12.14 -12.79
CA ASP A 315 -17.41 12.82 -14.06
C ASP A 315 -16.09 12.33 -14.66
N VAL A 316 -15.19 11.79 -13.83
CA VAL A 316 -13.86 11.33 -14.24
C VAL A 316 -13.82 9.80 -14.31
N TRP A 317 -14.61 9.11 -13.49
CA TRP A 317 -14.73 7.66 -13.44
C TRP A 317 -16.21 7.25 -13.41
N ASP A 318 -16.57 6.02 -13.75
CA ASP A 318 -17.98 5.60 -13.76
C ASP A 318 -18.58 5.55 -12.34
N GLU A 319 -19.89 5.82 -12.25
CA GLU A 319 -20.61 5.97 -10.98
C GLU A 319 -20.53 4.71 -10.11
N ASP A 320 -20.67 3.53 -10.72
CA ASP A 320 -20.60 2.24 -10.03
C ASP A 320 -19.22 2.01 -9.43
N SER A 321 -18.15 2.28 -10.20
CA SER A 321 -16.78 2.11 -9.72
C SER A 321 -16.41 3.11 -8.62
N VAL A 322 -16.86 4.37 -8.73
CA VAL A 322 -16.67 5.38 -7.67
C VAL A 322 -17.38 4.96 -6.39
N ALA A 323 -18.63 4.52 -6.48
CA ALA A 323 -19.41 4.05 -5.34
C ALA A 323 -18.77 2.81 -4.71
N TYR A 324 -18.42 1.80 -5.51
CA TYR A 324 -17.77 0.60 -5.05
C TYR A 324 -16.42 0.90 -4.37
N PHE A 325 -15.59 1.74 -4.98
CA PHE A 325 -14.30 2.13 -4.41
C PHE A 325 -14.48 2.82 -3.06
N ARG A 326 -15.31 3.86 -3.00
CA ARG A 326 -15.52 4.62 -1.76
C ARG A 326 -16.10 3.76 -0.65
N THR A 327 -17.20 3.05 -0.92
CA THR A 327 -17.91 2.25 0.10
C THR A 327 -17.03 1.11 0.63
N SER A 328 -16.30 0.41 -0.25
CA SER A 328 -15.43 -0.70 0.17
C SER A 328 -14.28 -0.21 1.06
N ILE A 329 -13.65 0.91 0.71
CA ILE A 329 -12.53 1.47 1.48
C ILE A 329 -12.99 2.10 2.79
N GLU A 330 -14.11 2.82 2.81
CA GLU A 330 -14.66 3.39 4.05
C GLU A 330 -15.12 2.29 5.03
N ALA A 331 -15.76 1.22 4.52
CA ALA A 331 -16.17 0.09 5.36
C ALA A 331 -14.97 -0.64 5.96
N PHE A 332 -13.94 -0.92 5.16
CA PHE A 332 -12.71 -1.56 5.65
C PHE A 332 -11.95 -0.65 6.62
N TYR A 333 -11.86 0.66 6.35
CA TYR A 333 -11.24 1.64 7.25
C TYR A 333 -11.88 1.61 8.64
N LYS A 334 -13.21 1.67 8.70
CA LYS A 334 -13.96 1.67 9.97
C LYS A 334 -13.65 0.43 10.81
N GLU A 335 -13.74 -0.75 10.20
CA GLU A 335 -13.46 -2.02 10.89
C GLU A 335 -11.99 -2.15 11.28
N SER A 336 -11.07 -1.69 10.44
CA SER A 336 -9.63 -1.68 10.75
C SER A 336 -9.31 -0.80 11.96
N CYS A 337 -9.94 0.38 12.06
CA CYS A 337 -9.79 1.24 13.25
C CYS A 337 -10.40 0.62 14.51
N ARG A 338 -11.50 -0.14 14.41
CA ARG A 338 -12.06 -0.88 15.55
C ARG A 338 -11.08 -1.95 16.03
N VAL A 339 -10.55 -2.73 15.10
CA VAL A 339 -9.58 -3.81 15.40
C VAL A 339 -8.29 -3.26 15.96
N SER A 340 -7.76 -2.16 15.41
CA SER A 340 -6.52 -1.57 15.88
C SER A 340 -6.60 -1.13 17.35
N ARG A 341 -7.76 -0.63 17.82
CA ARG A 341 -7.98 -0.31 19.24
C ARG A 341 -7.88 -1.56 20.12
N GLY A 342 -8.49 -2.66 19.69
CA GLY A 342 -8.41 -3.94 20.40
C GLY A 342 -6.99 -4.52 20.43
N VAL A 343 -6.27 -4.44 19.31
CA VAL A 343 -4.87 -4.88 19.20
C VAL A 343 -3.96 -4.09 20.12
N VAL A 344 -4.07 -2.76 20.09
CA VAL A 344 -3.24 -1.90 20.94
C VAL A 344 -3.58 -2.11 22.42
N HIS A 345 -4.84 -2.35 22.77
CA HIS A 345 -5.23 -2.72 24.12
C HIS A 345 -4.58 -4.03 24.58
N ALA A 346 -4.60 -5.07 23.75
CA ALA A 346 -3.92 -6.34 24.07
C ALA A 346 -2.40 -6.17 24.24
N MET A 347 -1.76 -5.32 23.42
CA MET A 347 -0.33 -5.03 23.55
C MET A 347 -0.01 -4.33 24.87
N CYS A 348 -0.83 -3.35 25.26
CA CYS A 348 -0.69 -2.66 26.54
C CYS A 348 -0.83 -3.63 27.72
N ASP A 349 -1.83 -4.51 27.70
CA ASP A 349 -2.02 -5.53 28.73
C ASP A 349 -0.83 -6.49 28.80
N GLY A 350 -0.32 -6.94 27.64
CA GLY A 350 0.83 -7.84 27.57
C GLY A 350 2.12 -7.19 28.11
N LEU A 351 2.34 -5.91 27.77
CA LEU A 351 3.43 -5.10 28.32
C LEU A 351 3.35 -4.98 29.84
N LEU A 352 2.17 -4.70 30.39
CA LEU A 352 1.99 -4.59 31.84
C LEU A 352 2.19 -5.93 32.54
N GLN A 353 1.63 -7.02 31.99
CA GLN A 353 1.78 -8.37 32.52
C GLN A 353 3.24 -8.82 32.59
N ALA A 354 4.01 -8.59 31.54
CA ALA A 354 5.42 -8.96 31.48
C ALA A 354 6.32 -8.17 32.46
N ASN A 355 5.86 -7.01 32.94
CA ASN A 355 6.64 -6.11 33.79
C ASN A 355 6.16 -5.99 35.24
N ASN A 356 5.14 -6.75 35.64
CA ASN A 356 4.51 -6.64 36.96
C ASN A 356 5.46 -6.78 38.18
N GLU A 357 6.67 -7.33 37.99
CA GLU A 357 7.65 -7.55 39.07
C GLU A 357 8.69 -6.42 39.23
N ASN A 358 8.82 -5.48 38.29
CA ASN A 358 9.81 -4.39 38.33
C ASN A 358 9.16 -3.06 38.77
N THR A 359 9.21 -2.73 40.07
CA THR A 359 8.41 -1.64 40.67
C THR A 359 8.77 -0.21 40.25
N ASP A 360 10.02 0.09 39.89
CA ASP A 360 10.42 1.50 39.72
C ASP A 360 10.16 2.07 38.31
N ASN A 361 10.15 1.22 37.27
CA ASN A 361 9.86 1.64 35.88
C ASN A 361 8.39 1.41 35.47
N ILE A 362 7.63 0.65 36.26
CA ILE A 362 6.26 0.26 35.87
C ILE A 362 5.28 1.42 35.96
N ASP A 363 5.47 2.37 36.88
CA ASP A 363 4.53 3.48 37.04
C ASP A 363 4.63 4.48 35.88
N LEU A 364 5.84 4.70 35.35
CA LEU A 364 6.05 5.51 34.16
C LEU A 364 5.48 4.83 32.91
N LEU A 365 5.74 3.53 32.75
CA LEU A 365 5.17 2.70 31.68
C LEU A 365 3.64 2.69 31.75
N ARG A 366 3.06 2.50 32.94
CA ARG A 366 1.61 2.52 33.19
C ARG A 366 1.00 3.87 32.85
N SER A 367 1.64 4.98 33.25
CA SER A 367 1.16 6.31 32.88
C SER A 367 1.16 6.55 31.37
N SER A 368 2.18 6.04 30.66
CA SER A 368 2.32 6.16 29.20
C SER A 368 1.27 5.31 28.47
N ILE A 369 1.05 4.09 28.94
CA ILE A 369 0.01 3.17 28.47
C ILE A 369 -1.38 3.74 28.73
N ASP A 370 -1.66 4.27 29.92
CA ASP A 370 -2.94 4.88 30.27
C ASP A 370 -3.28 6.05 29.37
N ALA A 371 -2.29 6.89 29.05
CA ALA A 371 -2.48 8.01 28.12
C ALA A 371 -2.85 7.51 26.71
N LEU A 372 -2.16 6.46 26.26
CA LEU A 372 -2.41 5.82 24.97
C LEU A 372 -3.80 5.18 24.91
N LEU A 373 -4.18 4.41 25.94
CA LEU A 373 -5.49 3.78 26.04
C LEU A 373 -6.62 4.80 26.17
N LYS A 374 -6.44 5.87 26.96
CA LYS A 374 -7.43 6.97 27.05
C LYS A 374 -7.69 7.60 25.69
N SER A 375 -6.64 7.89 24.91
CA SER A 375 -6.80 8.44 23.56
C SER A 375 -7.63 7.53 22.65
N LEU A 376 -7.44 6.22 22.76
CA LEU A 376 -8.12 5.23 21.93
C LEU A 376 -9.54 4.86 22.45
N MET A 377 -9.77 4.91 23.77
CA MET A 377 -10.95 4.40 24.48
C MET A 377 -11.94 5.48 24.97
N MET A 378 -11.55 6.74 25.08
CA MET A 378 -12.48 7.86 25.41
C MET A 378 -13.59 8.06 24.36
N SER A 379 -13.60 7.25 23.31
CA SER A 379 -14.68 7.10 22.34
C SER A 379 -15.89 6.28 22.85
N ASN A 380 -15.79 5.52 23.95
CA ASN A 380 -16.83 4.56 24.36
C ASN A 380 -17.56 4.81 25.70
N ASN A 381 -17.03 5.58 26.66
CA ASN A 381 -17.60 5.64 28.02
C ASN A 381 -18.51 6.85 28.28
N ASN A 382 -19.71 6.87 27.68
CA ASN A 382 -20.86 7.62 28.21
C ASN A 382 -22.12 6.75 28.06
N GLU A 383 -22.22 5.73 28.92
CA GLU A 383 -23.42 4.92 29.13
C GLU A 383 -24.45 5.74 29.89
N GLU A 384 -25.33 6.46 29.18
CA GLU A 384 -26.71 6.74 29.66
C GLU A 384 -27.69 7.32 28.61
N THR A 385 -27.40 7.29 27.31
CA THR A 385 -28.40 7.75 26.30
C THR A 385 -28.41 6.90 25.03
N ASP A 386 -29.16 5.82 25.11
CA ASP A 386 -29.23 4.71 24.17
C ASP A 386 -30.16 4.95 22.94
N GLN A 387 -30.17 6.16 22.37
CA GLN A 387 -30.95 6.45 21.15
C GLN A 387 -30.26 7.36 20.10
N ILE A 388 -28.97 7.66 20.23
CA ILE A 388 -28.22 8.45 19.22
C ILE A 388 -26.84 7.82 18.95
N ILE A 389 -26.82 6.54 18.56
CA ILE A 389 -25.57 5.82 18.23
C ILE A 389 -25.44 5.72 16.70
N SER A 390 -25.24 6.87 16.04
CA SER A 390 -24.81 6.89 14.63
C SER A 390 -23.74 7.93 14.28
N SER A 391 -23.26 8.75 15.22
CA SER A 391 -22.27 9.79 14.89
C SER A 391 -21.65 10.50 16.11
N ARG A 392 -20.69 9.87 16.80
CA ARG A 392 -19.75 10.62 17.65
C ARG A 392 -18.32 10.38 17.17
N ASP A 393 -17.67 11.49 16.88
CA ASP A 393 -16.42 11.63 16.12
C ASP A 393 -15.24 10.99 16.84
N THR A 394 -14.56 10.03 16.20
CA THR A 394 -13.25 9.55 16.66
C THR A 394 -12.19 10.54 16.17
N SER A 395 -11.52 11.23 17.09
CA SER A 395 -10.45 12.20 16.78
C SER A 395 -9.08 11.54 16.56
N ASP A 396 -9.05 10.24 16.24
CA ASP A 396 -7.80 9.53 15.95
C ASP A 396 -7.27 9.89 14.56
N THR A 397 -5.97 10.12 14.46
CA THR A 397 -5.33 10.55 13.19
C THR A 397 -4.87 9.38 12.34
N SER A 398 -5.50 8.22 12.51
CA SER A 398 -5.18 6.99 11.77
C SER A 398 -5.34 7.19 10.26
N ILE A 399 -4.43 6.61 9.48
CA ILE A 399 -4.41 6.75 8.02
C ILE A 399 -4.33 5.36 7.41
N LEU A 400 -5.35 4.99 6.63
CA LEU A 400 -5.30 3.84 5.74
C LEU A 400 -4.62 4.26 4.44
N THR A 401 -3.52 3.59 4.15
CA THR A 401 -2.79 3.72 2.90
C THR A 401 -2.98 2.46 2.07
N LEU A 402 -3.58 2.64 0.89
CA LEU A 402 -3.64 1.61 -0.13
C LEU A 402 -2.35 1.68 -0.96
N LEU A 403 -1.74 0.54 -1.23
CA LEU A 403 -0.47 0.42 -1.94
C LEU A 403 -0.65 -0.51 -3.14
N GLY A 404 -0.28 -0.03 -4.33
CA GLY A 404 -0.37 -0.79 -5.59
C GLY A 404 1.00 -1.01 -6.21
N TYR A 405 1.40 -2.27 -6.34
CA TYR A 405 2.66 -2.69 -6.95
C TYR A 405 2.42 -3.32 -8.32
N GLN A 406 2.90 -2.65 -9.36
CA GLN A 406 2.79 -3.13 -10.73
C GLN A 406 3.99 -3.97 -11.18
N LYS A 407 3.79 -4.70 -12.27
CA LYS A 407 4.83 -5.46 -12.97
C LYS A 407 5.94 -4.52 -13.44
N GLY A 408 7.13 -4.65 -12.87
CA GLY A 408 8.32 -3.95 -13.36
C GLY A 408 8.88 -4.62 -14.61
N SER A 409 9.07 -3.85 -15.69
CA SER A 409 9.77 -4.25 -16.91
C SER A 409 11.27 -4.50 -16.71
N ARG A 410 11.82 -4.16 -15.53
CA ARG A 410 13.27 -4.11 -15.23
C ARG A 410 13.72 -5.09 -14.13
N HIS A 411 13.17 -6.30 -14.07
CA HIS A 411 13.71 -7.37 -13.20
C HIS A 411 14.71 -8.29 -13.91
N ARG A 412 15.45 -7.76 -14.91
CA ARG A 412 16.60 -8.46 -15.49
C ARG A 412 17.84 -8.16 -14.66
N GLN A 413 18.39 -9.20 -14.03
CA GLN A 413 19.71 -9.17 -13.41
C GLN A 413 20.76 -8.73 -14.45
N HIS A 414 21.25 -7.49 -14.31
CA HIS A 414 22.57 -7.12 -14.78
C HIS A 414 23.39 -6.67 -13.57
N GLY A 415 24.03 -7.64 -12.91
CA GLY A 415 25.28 -7.44 -12.16
C GLY A 415 25.30 -6.54 -10.91
N LYS A 416 24.20 -5.91 -10.48
CA LYS A 416 24.12 -5.14 -9.22
C LYS A 416 22.87 -5.48 -8.42
N GLN A 417 22.97 -5.33 -7.10
CA GLN A 417 21.96 -5.59 -6.06
C GLN A 417 20.53 -5.20 -6.49
N ILE A 418 19.54 -6.06 -6.22
CA ILE A 418 18.14 -5.80 -6.59
C ILE A 418 17.66 -4.55 -5.86
N ARG A 419 17.24 -3.54 -6.62
CA ARG A 419 16.66 -2.33 -6.07
C ARG A 419 15.31 -2.66 -5.41
N PRO A 420 15.09 -2.26 -4.14
CA PRO A 420 13.79 -2.43 -3.51
C PRO A 420 12.73 -1.54 -4.17
N LEU A 421 11.48 -2.02 -4.18
CA LEU A 421 10.30 -1.23 -4.57
C LEU A 421 9.95 -0.20 -3.51
N VAL A 422 10.10 -0.57 -2.23
CA VAL A 422 10.04 0.34 -1.10
C VAL A 422 11.31 0.15 -0.28
N ALA A 423 12.05 1.23 -0.08
CA ALA A 423 13.32 1.20 0.65
C ALA A 423 13.15 0.70 2.11
N PRO A 424 14.22 0.18 2.74
CA PRO A 424 14.23 -0.11 4.17
C PRO A 424 13.78 1.11 5.01
N HIS A 425 12.80 0.92 5.88
CA HIS A 425 12.29 1.97 6.77
C HIS A 425 11.64 1.37 8.02
N THR A 426 11.31 2.24 8.97
CA THR A 426 10.41 1.96 10.10
C THR A 426 9.15 2.83 9.99
N ASP A 427 8.09 2.41 10.66
CA ASP A 427 6.83 3.16 10.69
C ASP A 427 6.83 4.15 11.86
N VAL A 428 6.43 5.39 11.62
CA VAL A 428 6.45 6.46 12.65
C VAL A 428 5.31 6.34 13.67
N GLY A 429 4.23 5.63 13.33
CA GLY A 429 2.99 5.56 14.12
C GLY A 429 3.11 4.72 15.40
N VAL A 430 1.95 4.38 15.97
CA VAL A 430 1.86 3.48 17.14
C VAL A 430 2.05 2.03 16.68
N VAL A 431 1.18 1.57 15.78
CA VAL A 431 1.24 0.27 15.12
C VAL A 431 0.75 0.39 13.69
N THR A 432 1.10 -0.59 12.86
CA THR A 432 0.56 -0.76 11.51
C THR A 432 -0.21 -2.06 11.43
N LEU A 433 -1.47 -1.99 11.00
CA LEU A 433 -2.29 -3.15 10.65
C LEU A 433 -2.25 -3.32 9.13
N LEU A 434 -1.70 -4.44 8.67
CA LEU A 434 -1.41 -4.69 7.27
C LEU A 434 -2.15 -5.94 6.76
N LEU A 435 -2.81 -5.76 5.62
CA LEU A 435 -3.38 -6.83 4.81
C LEU A 435 -2.86 -6.70 3.37
N PHE A 436 -2.56 -7.81 2.70
CA PHE A 436 -2.20 -7.79 1.28
C PHE A 436 -2.67 -9.05 0.54
N ASP A 437 -2.88 -8.90 -0.77
CA ASP A 437 -3.36 -9.98 -1.64
C ASP A 437 -2.25 -10.99 -2.00
N GLN A 438 -2.56 -11.97 -2.85
CA GLN A 438 -1.61 -12.98 -3.33
C GLN A 438 -0.87 -12.58 -4.61
N GLY A 439 -0.89 -11.29 -4.97
CA GLY A 439 -0.11 -10.76 -6.08
C GLY A 439 1.36 -11.08 -5.96
N ASP A 440 2.04 -11.39 -7.06
CA ASP A 440 3.42 -11.86 -6.99
C ASP A 440 4.46 -10.86 -7.55
N SER A 441 4.04 -9.63 -7.86
CA SER A 441 4.95 -8.55 -8.28
C SER A 441 5.88 -8.05 -7.16
N ALA A 442 5.47 -8.16 -5.91
CA ALA A 442 6.16 -7.59 -4.75
C ALA A 442 6.21 -8.55 -3.56
N LYS A 443 7.24 -8.42 -2.71
CA LYS A 443 7.44 -9.22 -1.51
C LYS A 443 7.90 -8.35 -0.34
N LEU A 444 7.15 -8.40 0.76
CA LEU A 444 7.52 -7.74 2.01
C LEU A 444 8.62 -8.54 2.71
N GLN A 445 9.64 -7.84 3.19
CA GLN A 445 10.70 -8.41 4.00
C GLN A 445 10.94 -7.54 5.23
N ARG A 446 11.19 -8.18 6.37
CA ARG A 446 11.67 -7.52 7.60
C ARG A 446 13.08 -7.99 7.93
N ILE A 447 13.83 -7.20 8.67
CA ILE A 447 15.11 -7.66 9.20
C ILE A 447 14.87 -8.66 10.35
N ASP A 448 15.72 -9.66 10.45
CA ASP A 448 15.82 -10.50 11.63
C ASP A 448 16.68 -9.78 12.68
N ARG A 449 16.18 -9.66 13.91
CA ARG A 449 16.94 -9.03 14.99
C ARG A 449 17.91 -10.00 15.66
N GLU A 450 17.68 -11.30 15.52
CA GLU A 450 18.54 -12.35 16.08
C GLU A 450 19.67 -12.75 15.12
N ALA A 451 19.50 -12.47 13.81
CA ALA A 451 20.48 -12.76 12.77
C ALA A 451 20.87 -11.50 11.99
N GLU A 452 22.13 -11.07 12.14
CA GLU A 452 22.64 -9.85 11.50
C GLU A 452 22.47 -9.90 9.96
N ASN A 453 21.90 -8.81 9.42
CA ASN A 453 21.68 -8.60 7.97
C ASN A 453 20.84 -9.67 7.25
N GLN A 454 20.11 -10.51 7.99
CA GLN A 454 19.18 -11.46 7.39
C GLN A 454 17.80 -10.83 7.18
N TRP A 455 17.28 -10.95 5.96
CA TRP A 455 15.94 -10.50 5.60
C TRP A 455 14.98 -11.69 5.59
N ILE A 456 13.92 -11.60 6.39
CA ILE A 456 12.86 -12.61 6.47
C ILE A 456 11.66 -12.16 5.65
N ASP A 457 11.19 -13.06 4.80
CA ASP A 457 9.99 -12.87 4.01
C ASP A 457 8.73 -12.90 4.87
N VAL A 458 7.88 -11.90 4.70
CA VAL A 458 6.55 -11.85 5.33
C VAL A 458 5.51 -12.23 4.28
N ALA A 459 4.65 -13.18 4.61
CA ALA A 459 3.58 -13.65 3.74
C ALA A 459 2.25 -13.66 4.52
N LEU A 460 1.13 -13.81 3.82
CA LEU A 460 -0.18 -14.01 4.43
C LEU A 460 -0.89 -15.18 3.75
N PRO A 461 -1.66 -15.99 4.49
CA PRO A 461 -2.50 -17.01 3.89
C PRO A 461 -3.61 -16.37 3.05
N ARG A 462 -4.12 -17.11 2.06
CA ARG A 462 -5.26 -16.65 1.25
C ARG A 462 -6.49 -16.34 2.08
N ILE A 463 -7.23 -15.32 1.66
CA ILE A 463 -8.53 -15.01 2.28
C ILE A 463 -9.57 -16.01 1.75
N GLN A 464 -10.06 -16.88 2.63
CA GLN A 464 -11.13 -17.83 2.37
C GLN A 464 -12.41 -17.32 3.04
N ASN A 465 -13.59 -17.64 2.49
CA ASN A 465 -14.84 -17.10 3.01
C ASN A 465 -15.22 -17.74 4.36
N GLU A 466 -14.75 -18.97 4.59
CA GLU A 466 -15.07 -19.82 5.73
C GLU A 466 -14.09 -19.64 6.90
N CYS A 467 -13.03 -18.84 6.72
CA CYS A 467 -11.96 -18.67 7.69
C CYS A 467 -11.74 -17.20 8.04
N ASP A 468 -11.32 -16.95 9.28
CA ASP A 468 -10.90 -15.61 9.70
C ASP A 468 -9.74 -15.11 8.83
N PRO A 469 -9.79 -13.86 8.32
CA PRO A 469 -8.66 -13.24 7.66
C PRO A 469 -7.50 -13.09 8.64
N VAL A 470 -6.28 -13.28 8.14
CA VAL A 470 -5.05 -13.08 8.90
C VAL A 470 -4.43 -11.74 8.49
N PHE A 471 -3.98 -10.98 9.47
CA PHE A 471 -3.32 -9.70 9.27
C PHE A 471 -1.90 -9.75 9.83
N VAL A 472 -1.03 -8.91 9.28
CA VAL A 472 0.28 -8.61 9.87
C VAL A 472 0.12 -7.37 10.73
N ILE A 473 0.69 -7.41 11.93
CA ILE A 473 0.87 -6.26 12.79
C ILE A 473 2.36 -5.97 12.92
N ASN A 474 2.76 -4.71 12.82
CA ASN A 474 4.08 -4.29 13.23
C ASN A 474 4.06 -3.06 14.14
N ILE A 475 5.06 -2.99 15.02
CA ILE A 475 5.26 -1.88 15.95
C ILE A 475 5.86 -0.69 15.20
N GLY A 476 5.36 0.50 15.49
CA GLY A 476 5.94 1.76 15.04
C GLY A 476 6.80 2.43 16.10
N ASP A 477 7.55 3.45 15.68
CA ASP A 477 8.51 4.20 16.48
C ASP A 477 7.88 4.79 17.74
N CYS A 478 6.63 5.26 17.67
CA CYS A 478 5.94 5.85 18.82
C CYS A 478 5.78 4.85 19.96
N LEU A 479 5.22 3.66 19.66
CA LEU A 479 5.01 2.64 20.68
C LEU A 479 6.35 2.04 21.14
N SER A 480 7.33 1.95 20.24
CA SER A 480 8.67 1.49 20.60
C SER A 480 9.33 2.43 21.60
N GLU A 481 9.24 3.74 21.40
CA GLU A 481 9.74 4.74 22.34
C GLU A 481 8.97 4.71 23.66
N LEU A 482 7.63 4.72 23.63
CA LEU A 482 6.79 4.66 24.83
C LEU A 482 6.99 3.39 25.66
N SER A 483 7.36 2.28 25.02
CA SER A 483 7.68 1.01 25.68
C SER A 483 9.16 0.87 26.06
N HIS A 484 9.96 1.94 26.03
CA HIS A 484 11.39 1.90 26.33
C HIS A 484 12.18 0.89 25.47
N GLY A 485 11.73 0.67 24.22
CA GLY A 485 12.32 -0.29 23.30
C GLY A 485 11.97 -1.75 23.57
N MET A 486 11.11 -2.04 24.56
CA MET A 486 10.65 -3.41 24.85
C MET A 486 9.89 -4.02 23.67
N LEU A 487 9.10 -3.20 22.97
CA LEU A 487 8.52 -3.55 21.69
C LEU A 487 9.34 -2.84 20.59
N PRO A 488 10.12 -3.56 19.77
CA PRO A 488 11.00 -2.95 18.79
C PRO A 488 10.26 -2.50 17.52
N SER A 489 10.46 -1.24 17.11
CA SER A 489 10.13 -0.79 15.74
C SER A 489 11.13 -1.38 14.75
N THR A 490 10.69 -2.33 13.93
CA THR A 490 11.60 -3.18 13.13
C THR A 490 11.66 -2.75 11.67
N ILE A 491 12.88 -2.65 11.14
CA ILE A 491 13.14 -2.23 9.76
C ILE A 491 12.56 -3.25 8.79
N HIS A 492 11.81 -2.77 7.81
CA HIS A 492 11.22 -3.57 6.75
C HIS A 492 11.29 -2.87 5.39
N ARG A 493 11.18 -3.65 4.31
CA ARG A 493 11.29 -3.21 2.92
C ARG A 493 10.40 -4.03 2.00
N VAL A 494 10.17 -3.55 0.78
CA VAL A 494 9.48 -4.33 -0.25
C VAL A 494 10.40 -4.53 -1.44
N ILE A 495 10.61 -5.78 -1.84
CA ILE A 495 11.44 -6.14 -3.00
C ILE A 495 10.57 -6.71 -4.13
N PRO A 496 10.99 -6.57 -5.39
CA PRO A 496 10.30 -7.23 -6.48
C PRO A 496 10.59 -8.74 -6.50
N LYS A 497 9.65 -9.54 -6.98
CA LYS A 497 9.88 -10.97 -7.20
C LYS A 497 10.74 -11.19 -8.46
N ILE A 498 11.83 -11.93 -8.31
CA ILE A 498 12.74 -12.25 -9.43
C ILE A 498 12.27 -13.53 -10.11
N ILE A 499 11.90 -13.44 -11.39
CA ILE A 499 11.81 -14.64 -12.24
C ILE A 499 13.24 -15.06 -12.57
N HIS A 500 13.68 -16.19 -12.04
CA HIS A 500 14.95 -16.79 -12.43
C HIS A 500 14.83 -17.32 -13.86
N GLY A 501 15.27 -16.54 -14.84
CA GLY A 501 15.59 -17.06 -16.15
C GLY A 501 16.76 -18.05 -16.00
N GLY A 502 16.51 -19.35 -16.22
CA GLY A 502 17.50 -20.41 -16.08
C GLY A 502 18.69 -20.24 -17.03
N GLY A 503 19.67 -19.43 -16.63
CA GLY A 503 20.92 -19.20 -17.35
C GLY A 503 22.03 -20.13 -16.92
N LYS A 504 21.85 -21.45 -17.02
CA LYS A 504 23.02 -22.36 -17.00
C LYS A 504 23.64 -22.39 -18.39
N LYS A 505 24.75 -21.65 -18.57
CA LYS A 505 25.68 -21.85 -19.67
C LYS A 505 26.27 -23.27 -19.55
N GLY A 506 25.73 -24.23 -20.30
CA GLY A 506 26.24 -25.60 -20.30
C GLY A 506 25.48 -26.55 -21.22
N LYS A 507 26.03 -26.73 -22.44
CA LYS A 507 25.84 -27.84 -23.39
C LYS A 507 24.71 -28.86 -23.11
N LYS A 508 23.61 -28.76 -23.85
CA LYS A 508 22.99 -29.76 -24.76
C LYS A 508 21.53 -29.37 -24.99
N LYS A 509 21.16 -29.16 -26.26
CA LYS A 509 19.75 -29.04 -26.69
C LYS A 509 19.03 -30.34 -26.32
N LYS A 510 18.15 -30.27 -25.34
CA LYS A 510 17.03 -31.21 -25.18
C LYS A 510 15.76 -30.38 -25.28
N ASN A 511 14.89 -30.75 -26.19
CA ASN A 511 13.60 -30.11 -26.42
C ASN A 511 12.85 -30.02 -25.09
N MET A 512 12.58 -28.79 -24.65
CA MET A 512 11.90 -28.48 -23.40
C MET A 512 10.74 -27.54 -23.75
N THR A 513 9.59 -28.13 -24.02
CA THR A 513 8.33 -27.47 -24.37
C THR A 513 7.41 -27.31 -23.17
N ASP A 514 7.96 -27.10 -21.97
CA ASP A 514 7.17 -26.85 -20.75
C ASP A 514 7.88 -25.81 -19.87
N LEU A 515 7.72 -24.53 -20.22
CA LEU A 515 7.81 -23.44 -19.26
C LEU A 515 6.68 -22.46 -19.59
N THR A 516 5.51 -22.73 -19.02
CA THR A 516 4.46 -21.74 -18.84
C THR A 516 5.06 -20.54 -18.12
N THR A 517 5.28 -19.43 -18.84
CA THR A 517 5.71 -18.17 -18.23
C THR A 517 4.49 -17.62 -17.49
N THR A 518 4.30 -18.02 -16.23
CA THR A 518 3.23 -17.52 -15.38
C THR A 518 3.33 -16.00 -15.34
N ALA A 519 2.28 -15.32 -15.80
CA ALA A 519 2.24 -13.86 -15.82
C ALA A 519 2.32 -13.34 -14.38
N ILE A 520 3.29 -12.46 -14.10
CA ILE A 520 3.37 -11.77 -12.81
C ILE A 520 2.09 -10.97 -12.60
N THR A 521 1.44 -11.18 -11.46
CA THR A 521 0.23 -10.47 -11.05
C THR A 521 0.57 -9.26 -10.18
N PRO A 522 -0.11 -8.11 -10.35
CA PRO A 522 0.03 -6.97 -9.44
C PRO A 522 -0.25 -7.39 -7.99
N ARG A 523 0.41 -6.73 -7.04
CA ARG A 523 0.18 -6.91 -5.61
C ARG A 523 -0.42 -5.64 -5.03
N ASN A 524 -1.47 -5.80 -4.24
CA ASN A 524 -2.14 -4.73 -3.53
C ASN A 524 -2.05 -4.96 -2.02
N CYS A 525 -1.82 -3.87 -1.28
CA CYS A 525 -1.76 -3.88 0.17
C CYS A 525 -2.63 -2.77 0.76
N LEU A 526 -3.16 -3.03 1.95
CA LEU A 526 -3.94 -2.13 2.77
C LEU A 526 -3.21 -2.00 4.11
N ALA A 527 -2.59 -0.84 4.36
CA ALA A 527 -1.83 -0.56 5.57
C ALA A 527 -2.53 0.55 6.37
N LEU A 528 -3.12 0.20 7.52
CA LEU A 528 -3.63 1.17 8.48
C LEU A 528 -2.51 1.57 9.44
N PHE A 529 -2.02 2.79 9.30
CA PHE A 529 -1.10 3.41 10.24
C PHE A 529 -1.90 4.03 11.38
N VAL A 530 -1.76 3.49 12.58
CA VAL A 530 -2.50 3.95 13.76
C VAL A 530 -1.84 5.20 14.32
N GLY A 531 -2.62 6.29 14.35
CA GLY A 531 -2.24 7.57 14.93
C GLY A 531 -3.10 7.92 16.13
N LEU A 532 -2.56 8.72 17.05
CA LEU A 532 -3.29 9.23 18.22
C LEU A 532 -3.93 10.59 17.91
N GLU A 533 -4.76 11.09 18.82
CA GLU A 533 -5.28 12.45 18.74
C GLU A 533 -4.12 13.48 18.82
N PRO A 534 -4.11 14.56 18.00
CA PRO A 534 -2.97 15.48 17.94
C PRO A 534 -2.57 16.09 19.30
N THR A 535 -3.58 16.39 20.13
CA THR A 535 -3.43 16.99 21.46
C THR A 535 -3.20 15.98 22.58
N GLN A 536 -3.20 14.68 22.26
CA GLN A 536 -2.94 13.64 23.26
C GLN A 536 -1.56 13.86 23.87
N MET A 537 -1.53 14.00 25.20
CA MET A 537 -0.28 14.09 25.93
C MET A 537 0.35 12.70 26.04
N LEU A 538 1.59 12.59 25.60
CA LEU A 538 2.46 11.45 25.77
C LEU A 538 3.41 11.72 26.93
N THR A 539 3.68 10.69 27.70
CA THR A 539 4.73 10.69 28.71
C THR A 539 5.89 9.88 28.12
N LEU A 540 7.01 10.53 27.83
CA LEU A 540 8.17 9.85 27.29
C LEU A 540 9.04 9.29 28.42
N PRO A 541 9.74 8.17 28.17
CA PRO A 541 10.87 7.75 28.98
C PRO A 541 11.84 8.89 29.27
N SER A 542 12.27 9.07 30.51
CA SER A 542 13.43 9.91 30.82
C SER A 542 14.51 9.11 31.53
N SER A 543 15.71 9.68 31.62
CA SER A 543 16.82 9.10 32.40
C SER A 543 16.55 9.08 33.91
N SER A 544 15.48 9.74 34.38
CA SER A 544 15.01 9.67 35.75
C SER A 544 13.88 8.64 35.87
N PRO A 545 13.94 7.71 36.84
CA PRO A 545 12.84 6.76 37.09
C PRO A 545 11.58 7.40 37.71
N THR A 546 11.60 8.70 38.01
CA THR A 546 10.48 9.41 38.63
C THR A 546 9.58 10.10 37.61
N ILE A 547 8.25 10.02 37.80
CA ILE A 547 7.23 10.68 36.97
C ILE A 547 7.44 12.21 36.89
N GLU A 548 7.96 12.83 37.95
CA GLU A 548 8.23 14.27 38.00
C GLU A 548 9.34 14.72 37.04
N GLY A 549 10.23 13.81 36.62
CA GLY A 549 11.29 14.07 35.64
C GLY A 549 10.97 13.58 34.23
N ALA A 550 9.77 13.06 33.97
CA ALA A 550 9.38 12.55 32.66
C ALA A 550 8.99 13.68 31.70
N GLU A 551 9.52 13.64 30.48
CA GLU A 551 9.14 14.62 29.46
C GLU A 551 7.70 14.37 29.01
N ARG A 552 6.88 15.43 29.00
CA ARG A 552 5.51 15.38 28.49
C ARG A 552 5.38 16.21 27.23
N ILE A 553 4.84 15.60 26.19
CA ILE A 553 4.72 16.23 24.87
C ILE A 553 3.42 15.81 24.20
N THR A 554 2.87 16.64 23.33
CA THR A 554 1.72 16.23 22.52
C THR A 554 2.13 15.26 21.42
N TYR A 555 1.23 14.38 21.00
CA TYR A 555 1.50 13.46 19.88
C TYR A 555 1.90 14.20 18.60
N GLU A 556 1.26 15.33 18.29
CA GLU A 556 1.60 16.14 17.12
C GLU A 556 3.04 16.67 17.19
N GLU A 557 3.46 17.17 18.35
CA GLU A 557 4.81 17.70 18.53
C GLU A 557 5.85 16.57 18.52
N TRP A 558 5.56 15.42 19.15
CA TRP A 558 6.41 14.23 19.09
C TRP A 558 6.64 13.81 17.63
N ARG A 559 5.57 13.75 16.82
CA ARG A 559 5.65 13.40 15.39
C ARG A 559 6.48 14.40 14.59
N LYS A 560 6.35 15.70 14.87
CA LYS A 560 7.18 16.75 14.24
C LYS A 560 8.65 16.57 14.58
N ARG A 561 8.98 16.33 15.86
CA ARG A 561 10.34 16.07 16.31
C ARG A 561 10.94 14.84 15.66
N ARG A 562 10.18 13.75 15.55
CA ARG A 562 10.65 12.50 14.92
C ARG A 562 11.02 12.70 13.44
N ILE A 563 10.16 13.41 12.69
CA ILE A 563 10.42 13.74 11.28
C ILE A 563 11.63 14.68 11.16
N ALA A 564 11.75 15.67 12.04
CA ALA A 564 12.89 16.60 12.04
C ALA A 564 14.21 15.90 12.38
N GLN A 565 14.20 14.93 13.30
CA GLN A 565 15.37 14.12 13.65
C GLN A 565 15.84 13.30 12.45
N ALA A 566 14.93 12.63 11.75
CA ALA A 566 15.26 11.87 10.54
C ALA A 566 15.87 12.77 9.44
N ALA A 567 15.30 13.96 9.24
CA ALA A 567 15.84 14.96 8.32
C ALA A 567 17.22 15.49 8.73
N LYS A 568 17.50 15.61 10.03
CA LYS A 568 18.82 15.99 10.55
C LYS A 568 19.87 14.93 10.26
N VAL A 569 19.58 13.66 10.56
CA VAL A 569 20.47 12.52 10.27
C VAL A 569 20.80 12.45 8.78
N LEU A 570 19.80 12.70 7.92
CA LEU A 570 20.00 12.75 6.47
C LEU A 570 21.04 13.83 6.08
N ARG A 571 20.92 15.04 6.64
CA ARG A 571 21.86 16.15 6.37
C ARG A 571 23.28 15.82 6.87
N GLU A 572 23.41 15.24 8.05
CA GLU A 572 24.71 14.86 8.63
C GLU A 572 25.43 13.83 7.75
N LYS A 573 24.73 12.78 7.29
CA LYS A 573 25.29 11.80 6.35
C LYS A 573 25.67 12.40 5.00
N SER A 574 24.91 13.38 4.49
CA SER A 574 25.26 14.08 3.26
C SER A 574 26.56 14.86 3.43
N ASN A 575 26.73 15.58 4.54
CA ASN A 575 27.94 16.31 4.85
C ASN A 575 29.16 15.37 5.01
N GLU A 576 29.01 14.24 5.69
CA GLU A 576 30.09 13.23 5.80
C GLU A 576 30.50 12.66 4.44
N LYS A 577 29.55 12.43 3.53
CA LYS A 577 29.85 11.98 2.16
C LYS A 577 30.59 13.03 1.33
N GLU A 578 30.34 14.31 1.58
CA GLU A 578 31.05 15.42 0.93
C GLU A 578 32.46 15.58 1.49
N GLU A 579 32.66 15.47 2.81
CA GLU A 579 33.98 15.49 3.45
C GLU A 579 34.87 14.31 3.03
N ILE A 580 34.30 13.12 2.78
CA ILE A 580 35.04 11.95 2.28
C ILE A 580 35.40 12.09 0.80
N LYS A 581 34.66 12.91 0.04
CA LYS A 581 34.91 13.16 -1.39
C LYS A 581 35.89 14.31 -1.64
N ALA A 582 36.02 15.24 -0.71
CA ALA A 582 37.01 16.32 -0.70
C ALA A 582 38.39 15.79 -0.29
#